data_AF-A0A4R2ZSZ5-F1
#
_entry.id   AF-A0A4R2ZSZ5-F1
#
_cell.length_a   1.000
_cell.length_b   1.000
_cell.length_c   1.000
_cell.angle_alpha   90.00
_cell.angle_beta   90.00
_cell.angle_gamma   90.00
#
_symmetry.space_group_name_H-M   'P 1'
#
loop_
_entity.id
_entity.type
_entity.pdbx_description
1 polymer ?
#
loop_
_entity_poly.entity_id
_entity_poly.type
_entity_poly.pdbx_seq_one_letter_code
_entity_poly.pdbx_strand_id
1 'polypeptide(L)' 'MQQPQSLQSLQNEEEYEAALKQVRSYFESEPAPETLEAAHFDALAISIENYELKHYPVAATNAPVP' A
#
# COMPACT_ATOMS: atom_id res chain seq x y z
N MET A 1 16.15 -7.20 16.06
CA MET A 1 16.54 -6.02 15.25
C MET A 1 15.63 -6.03 14.03
N GLN A 2 14.41 -5.53 14.14
CA GLN A 2 13.51 -5.42 12.99
C GLN A 2 14.00 -4.21 12.18
N GLN A 3 14.42 -4.46 10.95
CA GLN A 3 15.07 -3.49 10.07
C GLN A 3 14.14 -2.29 9.81
N PRO A 4 14.67 -1.07 9.62
CA PRO A 4 13.86 0.04 9.14
C PRO A 4 13.37 -0.33 7.73
N GLN A 5 12.08 -0.67 7.59
CA GLN A 5 11.43 -1.00 6.33
C GLN A 5 11.64 0.17 5.36
N SER A 6 12.67 0.02 4.55
CA SER A 6 13.18 1.08 3.68
C SER A 6 12.33 1.10 2.43
N LEU A 7 11.06 1.54 2.52
CA LEU A 7 10.16 1.69 1.35
C LEU A 7 10.26 0.50 0.37
N GLN A 8 10.45 -0.71 0.90
CA GLN A 8 10.76 -1.86 0.06
C GLN A 8 9.44 -2.26 -0.58
N SER A 9 9.35 -1.94 -1.87
CA SER A 9 8.32 -2.42 -2.76
C SER A 9 7.95 -3.86 -2.41
N LEU A 10 6.67 -4.13 -2.21
CA LEU A 10 6.17 -5.47 -1.89
C LEU A 10 6.63 -6.45 -2.99
N GLN A 11 7.23 -7.59 -2.63
CA GLN A 11 7.80 -8.53 -3.61
C GLN A 11 6.87 -9.70 -3.91
N ASN A 12 5.95 -10.01 -3.00
CA ASN A 12 5.05 -11.17 -3.10
C ASN A 12 3.67 -10.86 -2.48
N GLU A 13 2.72 -11.78 -2.68
CA GLU A 13 1.35 -11.62 -2.23
C GLU A 13 1.21 -11.66 -0.70
N GLU A 14 2.06 -12.40 0.02
CA GLU A 14 2.03 -12.44 1.49
C GLU A 14 2.38 -11.07 2.11
N GLU A 15 3.39 -10.39 1.56
CA GLU A 15 3.74 -9.02 1.96
C GLU A 15 2.62 -8.04 1.62
N TYR A 16 1.97 -8.22 0.47
CA TYR A 16 0.81 -7.42 0.07
C TYR A 16 -0.37 -7.58 1.02
N GLU A 17 -0.75 -8.82 1.36
CA GLU A 17 -1.80 -9.07 2.34
C GLU A 17 -1.45 -8.54 3.74
N ALA A 18 -0.19 -8.63 4.15
CA ALA A 18 0.28 -8.07 5.41
C ALA A 18 0.21 -6.53 5.40
N ALA A 19 0.56 -5.88 4.30
CA ALA A 19 0.43 -4.44 4.12
C ALA A 19 -1.05 -4.01 4.14
N LEU A 20 -1.95 -4.75 3.47
CA LEU A 20 -3.39 -4.49 3.48
C LEU A 20 -4.00 -4.60 4.90
N LYS A 21 -3.54 -5.56 5.70
CA LYS A 21 -3.99 -5.69 7.10
C LYS A 21 -3.52 -4.52 7.95
N GLN A 22 -2.27 -4.08 7.77
CA GLN A 22 -1.72 -2.95 8.52
C GLN A 22 -2.37 -1.63 8.12
N VAL A 23 -2.55 -1.38 6.82
CA VAL A 23 -3.19 -0.14 6.34
C VAL A 23 -4.63 -0.04 6.84
N ARG A 24 -5.36 -1.17 6.91
CA ARG A 24 -6.72 -1.23 7.47
C ARG A 24 -6.79 -0.74 8.92
N SER A 25 -5.83 -1.10 9.77
CA SER A 25 -5.79 -0.65 11.17
C SER A 25 -5.72 0.88 11.29
N TYR A 26 -5.02 1.54 10.37
CA TYR A 26 -4.95 3.01 10.34
C TYR A 26 -6.27 3.67 9.90
N PHE A 27 -7.14 2.97 9.16
CA PHE A 27 -8.49 3.48 8.89
C PHE A 27 -9.42 3.39 10.11
N GLU A 28 -9.19 2.43 11.00
CA GLU A 28 -9.93 2.32 12.26
C GLU A 28 -9.44 3.33 13.31
N SER A 29 -8.13 3.58 13.32
CA SER A 29 -7.47 4.55 14.19
C SER A 29 -6.56 5.45 13.36
N GLU A 30 -7.13 6.54 12.86
CA GLU A 30 -6.40 7.49 12.01
C GLU A 30 -5.23 8.13 12.77
N PRO A 31 -3.99 8.02 12.26
CA PRO A 31 -2.83 8.58 12.93
C PRO A 31 -2.84 10.11 12.83
N ALA A 32 -2.38 10.77 13.90
CA ALA A 32 -2.26 12.22 13.89
C ALA A 32 -1.22 12.66 12.84
N PRO A 33 -1.42 13.82 12.18
CA PRO A 33 -0.46 14.35 11.24
C PRO A 33 0.91 14.60 11.91
N GLU A 34 1.98 14.54 11.12
CA GLU A 34 3.38 14.72 11.56
C GLU A 34 3.89 13.66 12.57
N THR A 35 3.18 12.55 12.72
CA THR A 35 3.64 11.40 13.49
C THR A 35 4.38 10.38 12.63
N LEU A 36 5.19 9.54 13.26
CA LEU A 36 5.83 8.39 12.60
C LEU A 36 4.79 7.41 12.04
N GLU A 37 3.64 7.31 12.70
CA GLU A 37 2.53 6.45 12.26
C GLU A 37 1.89 6.98 10.96
N ALA A 38 1.72 8.30 10.83
CA ALA A 38 1.24 8.91 9.59
C ALA A 38 2.24 8.72 8.44
N ALA A 39 3.55 8.89 8.71
CA ALA A 39 4.58 8.60 7.71
C ALA A 39 4.61 7.11 7.29
N HIS A 40 4.35 6.21 8.24
CA HIS A 40 4.26 4.78 7.97
C HIS A 40 3.01 4.42 7.14
N PHE A 41 1.86 5.04 7.45
CA PHE A 41 0.64 4.88 6.67
C PHE A 41 0.82 5.30 5.21
N ASP A 42 1.41 6.47 4.98
CA ASP A 42 1.72 6.97 3.63
C ASP A 42 2.65 6.01 2.86
N ALA A 43 3.71 5.54 3.52
CA ALA A 43 4.64 4.56 2.95
C ALA A 43 3.97 3.22 2.60
N LEU A 44 3.05 2.73 3.43
CA LEU A 44 2.27 1.51 3.15
C LEU A 44 1.37 1.70 1.94
N ALA A 45 0.65 2.82 1.87
CA ALA A 45 -0.24 3.13 0.74
C ALA A 45 0.53 3.17 -0.59
N ILE A 46 1.67 3.87 -0.64
CA ILE A 46 2.55 3.92 -1.82
C ILE A 46 3.04 2.51 -2.20
N SER A 47 3.38 1.68 -1.22
CA SER A 47 3.91 0.33 -1.46
C SER A 47 2.85 -0.60 -2.06
N ILE A 48 1.61 -0.51 -1.55
CA ILE A 48 0.42 -1.22 -2.05
C ILE A 48 0.13 -0.79 -3.49
N GLU A 49 0.04 0.51 -3.76
CA GLU A 49 -0.22 1.05 -5.11
C GLU A 49 0.82 0.56 -6.12
N ASN A 50 2.11 0.63 -5.78
CA ASN A 50 3.18 0.16 -6.66
C ASN A 50 3.12 -1.35 -6.93
N TYR A 51 2.66 -2.15 -5.96
CA TYR A 51 2.45 -3.58 -6.16
C TYR A 51 1.28 -3.85 -7.09
N GLU A 52 0.16 -3.16 -6.89
CA GLU A 52 -1.04 -3.27 -7.73
C GLU A 52 -0.76 -2.86 -9.17
N LEU A 53 -0.03 -1.76 -9.39
CA LEU A 53 0.36 -1.34 -10.74
C LEU A 53 1.18 -2.40 -11.50
N LYS A 54 1.97 -3.21 -10.78
CA LYS A 54 2.80 -4.27 -11.37
C LYS A 54 2.04 -5.58 -11.57
N HIS A 55 1.17 -5.96 -10.63
CA HIS A 55 0.52 -7.27 -10.58
C HIS A 55 -0.93 -7.27 -11.09
N TYR A 56 -1.64 -6.17 -10.89
CA TYR A 56 -3.01 -5.96 -11.34
C TYR A 56 -3.05 -4.76 -12.29
N PRO A 57 -2.44 -4.87 -13.49
CA PRO A 57 -2.51 -3.80 -14.46
C PRO A 57 -3.98 -3.47 -14.72
N VAL A 58 -4.37 -2.22 -14.50
CA VAL A 58 -5.69 -1.73 -14.89
C VAL A 58 -5.81 -1.91 -16.40
N ALA A 59 -6.48 -2.98 -16.81
CA ALA A 59 -6.87 -3.16 -18.18
C ALA A 59 -7.78 -1.97 -18.50
N ALA A 60 -7.23 -0.97 -19.19
CA ALA A 60 -8.03 0.10 -19.74
C ALA A 60 -9.09 -0.60 -20.60
N THR A 61 -10.31 -0.67 -20.08
CA THR A 61 -11.46 -1.13 -20.86
C THR A 61 -11.59 -0.13 -21.99
N ASN A 62 -10.98 -0.45 -23.13
CA ASN A 62 -11.27 0.18 -24.40
C ASN A 62 -12.66 -0.31 -24.84
N ALA A 63 -13.67 0.01 -24.04
CA ALA A 63 -15.05 -0.08 -24.46
C ALA A 63 -15.32 1.26 -25.17
N PRO A 64 -15.43 1.28 -26.51
CA PRO A 64 -15.96 2.46 -27.17
C PRO A 64 -17.35 2.70 -26.58
N VAL A 65 -17.53 3.88 -25.97
CA VAL A 65 -18.86 4.34 -25.58
C VAL A 65 -19.72 4.39 -26.85
N PRO A 66 -20.90 3.72 -26.88
CA PRO A 66 -21.79 3.75 -28.04
C PRO A 66 -22.37 5.14 -28.29
#